data_AF-R6ZEL5-F1
#
_entry.id   AF-R6ZEL5-F1
#
_cell.length_a   1.000
_cell.length_b   1.000
_cell.length_c   1.000
_cell.angle_alpha   90.00
_cell.angle_beta   90.00
_cell.angle_gamma   90.00
#
_symmetry.space_group_name_H-M   'P 1'
#
loop_
_entity.id
_entity.type
_entity.pdbx_description
1 polymer ?
#
loop_
_entity_poly.entity_id
_entity_poly.type
_entity_poly.pdbx_seq_one_letter_code
_entity_poly.pdbx_strand_id
1 'polypeptide(L)'
;MKKFTPSAPFFPTIILLLAVFFLTACSGPSEEKITQAQQTFSQLVVVHNEVVEAHKGIQDDSLDSRLSALALKLQKVEEFHLSEMKDEEIDQLIDTMNSLLSSYQEALKEIDQIKNKEEAAVITPISLTLNNQSDKSLTSLYLYEKGAASSKVDLLEGTSGFSKGQFLTGLMIYRNVSSTPWILEFTDEDGTDSKLELSVDAYALSGESFILSYDAEAQSYLLTAS
;
A
#
# COMPACT_ATOMS: atom_id res chain seq x y z
N MET A 1 -3.68 -18.64 3.12
CA MET A 1 -3.07 -17.64 4.03
C MET A 1 -1.67 -18.10 4.41
N LYS A 2 -0.65 -17.71 3.64
CA LYS A 2 0.74 -17.89 4.06
C LYS A 2 0.95 -16.99 5.27
N LYS A 3 1.16 -17.60 6.44
CA LYS A 3 1.59 -16.87 7.64
C LYS A 3 2.91 -16.19 7.27
N PHE A 4 2.90 -14.86 7.25
CA PHE A 4 4.11 -14.07 7.16
C PHE A 4 4.90 -14.36 8.44
N THR A 5 5.82 -15.31 8.38
CA THR A 5 6.83 -15.51 9.41
C THR A 5 7.84 -14.39 9.21
N PRO A 6 7.96 -13.41 10.13
CA PRO A 6 9.05 -12.45 10.06
C PRO A 6 10.34 -13.25 10.22
N SER A 7 11.06 -13.46 9.13
CA SER A 7 12.36 -14.10 9.15
C SER A 7 13.35 -13.13 9.81
N ALA A 8 13.52 -13.26 11.13
CA ALA A 8 14.52 -12.56 11.93
C ALA A 8 14.34 -11.02 12.00
N PRO A 9 14.85 -10.33 13.04
CA PRO A 9 14.77 -8.88 13.12
C PRO A 9 15.66 -8.29 12.02
N PHE A 10 15.06 -7.93 10.88
CA PHE A 10 15.78 -7.46 9.68
C PHE A 10 16.49 -6.11 9.86
N PHE A 11 16.20 -5.39 10.95
CA PHE A 11 16.90 -4.18 11.34
C PHE A 11 17.28 -4.27 12.82
N PRO A 12 18.57 -4.20 13.18
CA PRO A 12 18.96 -4.08 14.57
C PRO A 12 18.35 -2.77 15.11
N THR A 13 17.63 -2.85 16.23
CA THR A 13 17.07 -1.67 16.91
C THR A 13 18.23 -0.77 17.32
N ILE A 14 18.41 0.35 16.62
CA ILE A 14 19.41 1.35 16.94
C ILE A 14 18.93 2.16 18.15
N ILE A 15 19.66 2.04 19.26
CA ILE A 15 19.38 2.74 20.51
C ILE A 15 20.23 4.02 20.53
N LEU A 16 19.57 5.18 20.50
CA LEU A 16 20.23 6.48 20.65
C LEU A 16 20.82 6.62 22.06
N LEU A 17 22.08 6.27 22.25
CA LEU A 17 22.80 6.45 23.52
C LEU A 17 23.48 7.83 23.52
N LEU A 18 22.77 8.83 24.04
CA LEU A 18 23.25 10.22 24.12
C LEU A 18 24.19 10.36 25.35
N ALA A 19 25.43 9.88 25.23
CA ALA A 19 26.44 9.98 26.28
C ALA A 19 27.24 11.30 26.14
N VAL A 20 26.89 12.30 26.95
CA VAL A 20 27.64 13.55 27.09
C VAL A 20 28.66 13.39 28.23
N PHE A 21 29.92 13.15 27.89
CA PHE A 21 31.03 13.28 28.84
C PHE A 21 31.93 14.42 28.41
N PHE A 22 31.85 15.53 29.14
CA PHE A 22 32.89 16.56 29.14
C PHE A 22 34.03 16.09 30.03
N LEU A 23 35.28 16.21 29.58
CA LEU A 23 36.42 16.61 30.41
C LEU A 23 37.66 16.93 29.55
N THR A 24 38.41 17.92 30.02
CA THR A 24 39.40 18.74 29.33
C THR A 24 40.83 18.17 29.33
N ALA A 25 41.57 18.44 28.24
CA ALA A 25 42.95 19.01 28.16
C ALA A 25 43.90 18.29 27.17
N CYS A 26 44.26 19.04 26.12
CA CYS A 26 45.34 18.89 25.13
C CYS A 26 45.34 17.63 24.23
N SER A 27 45.14 17.88 22.93
CA SER A 27 45.10 16.95 21.77
C SER A 27 43.81 16.15 21.54
N GLY A 28 42.71 16.53 22.19
CA GLY A 28 41.36 16.07 21.82
C GLY A 28 40.71 16.95 20.74
N PRO A 29 39.61 16.48 20.13
CA PRO A 29 38.91 17.22 19.09
C PRO A 29 38.19 18.44 19.65
N SER A 30 37.94 19.41 18.77
CA SER A 30 37.19 20.61 19.10
C SER A 30 35.73 20.30 19.42
N GLU A 31 35.15 21.03 20.38
CA GLU A 31 33.74 20.89 20.76
C GLU A 31 32.78 21.11 19.59
N GLU A 32 33.17 22.00 18.65
CA GLU A 32 32.42 22.25 17.42
C GLU A 32 32.32 20.99 16.55
N LYS A 33 33.43 20.27 16.35
CA LYS A 33 33.48 19.04 15.55
C LYS A 33 32.72 17.90 16.20
N ILE A 34 32.85 17.74 17.52
CA ILE A 34 32.06 16.76 18.28
C ILE A 34 30.57 17.03 18.12
N THR A 35 30.15 18.30 18.29
CA THR A 35 28.74 18.70 18.16
C THR A 35 28.22 18.44 16.74
N GLN A 36 29.00 18.78 15.72
CA GLN A 36 28.64 18.55 14.33
C GLN A 36 28.46 17.05 14.04
N ALA A 37 29.40 16.20 14.48
CA ALA A 37 29.30 14.76 14.32
C ALA A 37 28.06 14.18 15.02
N GLN A 38 27.75 14.61 16.24
CA GLN A 38 26.55 14.18 16.97
C GLN A 38 25.24 14.60 16.26
N GLN A 39 25.21 15.80 15.69
CA GLN A 39 24.07 16.28 14.90
C GLN A 39 23.87 15.45 13.64
N THR A 40 24.94 15.20 12.87
CA THR A 40 24.88 14.37 11.66
C THR A 40 24.47 12.94 11.99
N PHE A 41 25.00 12.35 13.07
CA PHE A 41 24.58 11.03 13.54
C PHE A 41 23.09 10.98 13.90
N SER A 42 22.60 11.99 14.64
CA SER A 42 21.18 12.07 15.01
C SER A 42 20.27 12.13 13.79
N GLN A 43 20.64 12.91 12.77
CA GLN A 43 19.91 12.97 11.51
C GLN A 43 19.92 11.61 10.78
N LEU A 44 21.07 10.94 10.77
CA LEU A 44 21.22 9.64 10.13
C LEU A 44 20.31 8.57 10.77
N VAL A 45 20.20 8.55 12.11
CA VAL A 45 19.29 7.65 12.83
C VAL A 45 17.82 7.95 12.52
N VAL A 46 17.44 9.24 12.42
CA VAL A 46 16.07 9.63 12.04
C VAL A 46 15.72 9.08 10.66
N VAL A 47 16.56 9.33 9.65
CA VAL A 47 16.29 8.86 8.28
C VAL A 47 16.33 7.34 8.19
N HIS A 48 17.21 6.66 8.93
CA HIS A 48 17.20 5.21 9.04
C HIS A 48 15.83 4.68 9.51
N ASN A 49 15.28 5.26 10.59
CA ASN A 49 13.98 4.84 11.11
C ASN A 49 12.85 5.12 10.12
N GLU A 50 12.89 6.26 9.41
CA GLU A 50 11.93 6.56 8.35
C GLU A 50 11.96 5.51 7.23
N VAL A 51 13.16 5.09 6.81
CA VAL A 51 13.34 4.02 5.81
C VAL A 51 12.77 2.70 6.30
N VAL A 52 13.06 2.32 7.54
CA VAL A 52 12.57 1.07 8.14
C VAL A 52 11.04 1.06 8.19
N GLU A 53 10.41 2.15 8.64
CA GLU A 53 8.96 2.23 8.69
C GLU A 53 8.33 2.25 7.29
N ALA A 54 8.90 3.01 6.34
CA ALA A 54 8.39 3.06 4.98
C ALA A 54 8.49 1.70 4.28
N HIS A 55 9.59 0.97 4.48
CA HIS A 55 9.83 -0.34 3.89
C HIS A 55 8.88 -1.42 4.40
N LYS A 56 8.41 -1.34 5.66
CA LYS A 56 7.37 -2.27 6.18
C LYS A 56 6.06 -2.21 5.39
N GLY A 57 5.82 -1.10 4.68
CA GLY A 57 4.59 -0.85 3.94
C GLY A 57 4.59 -1.33 2.49
N ILE A 58 5.68 -1.93 1.99
CA ILE A 58 5.79 -2.43 0.61
C ILE A 58 6.01 -3.94 0.57
N GLN A 59 5.60 -4.59 -0.52
CA GLN A 59 5.78 -6.05 -0.71
C GLN A 59 7.07 -6.42 -1.42
N ASP A 60 7.59 -5.52 -2.25
CA ASP A 60 8.86 -5.66 -2.95
C ASP A 60 10.04 -5.82 -1.97
N ASP A 61 10.84 -6.86 -2.18
CA ASP A 61 12.01 -7.22 -1.36
C ASP A 61 13.34 -6.85 -2.04
N SER A 62 13.31 -6.13 -3.17
CA SER A 62 14.50 -5.85 -3.97
C SER A 62 15.51 -4.94 -3.26
N LEU A 63 15.06 -4.19 -2.25
CA LEU A 63 15.88 -3.29 -1.45
C LEU A 63 16.48 -3.94 -0.20
N ASP A 64 16.02 -5.12 0.23
CA ASP A 64 16.40 -5.75 1.50
C ASP A 64 17.91 -5.86 1.71
N SER A 65 18.62 -6.35 0.68
CA SER A 65 20.07 -6.53 0.76
C SER A 65 20.81 -5.19 0.87
N ARG A 66 20.31 -4.14 0.21
CA ARG A 66 20.90 -2.80 0.26
C ARG A 66 20.66 -2.17 1.62
N LEU A 67 19.43 -2.25 2.12
CA LEU A 67 19.06 -1.68 3.43
C LEU A 67 19.80 -2.37 4.57
N SER A 68 19.96 -3.69 4.50
CA SER A 68 20.79 -4.45 5.44
C SER A 68 22.25 -3.99 5.43
N ALA A 69 22.81 -3.75 4.25
CA ALA A 69 24.19 -3.25 4.12
C ALA A 69 24.35 -1.82 4.66
N LEU A 70 23.34 -0.95 4.50
CA LEU A 70 23.33 0.39 5.09
C LEU A 70 23.22 0.35 6.62
N ALA A 71 22.37 -0.53 7.16
CA ALA A 71 22.23 -0.72 8.60
C ALA A 71 23.54 -1.18 9.26
N LEU A 72 24.26 -2.12 8.62
CA LEU A 72 25.57 -2.57 9.09
C LEU A 72 26.63 -1.46 9.06
N LYS A 73 26.57 -0.55 8.09
CA LYS A 73 27.48 0.60 8.05
C LYS A 73 27.15 1.62 9.13
N LEU A 74 25.85 1.84 9.42
CA LEU A 74 25.42 2.71 10.51
C LEU A 74 25.85 2.17 11.88
N GLN A 75 25.74 0.85 12.11
CA GLN A 75 26.26 0.23 13.33
C GLN A 75 27.76 0.48 13.54
N LYS A 76 28.56 0.42 12.47
CA LYS A 76 29.99 0.76 12.55
C LYS A 76 30.25 2.23 12.91
N VAL A 77 29.34 3.14 12.56
CA VAL A 77 29.46 4.55 12.95
C VAL A 77 29.26 4.71 14.46
N GLU A 78 28.40 3.91 15.08
CA GLU A 78 28.14 3.94 16.53
C GLU A 78 29.34 3.51 17.37
N GLU A 79 30.25 2.74 16.78
CA GLU A 79 31.45 2.22 17.46
C GLU A 79 32.54 3.29 17.63
N PHE A 80 32.44 4.45 16.96
CA PHE A 80 33.45 5.50 17.07
C PHE A 80 33.30 6.33 18.35
N HIS A 81 34.42 6.46 19.07
CA HIS A 81 34.51 7.30 20.26
C HIS A 81 35.05 8.69 19.90
N LEU A 82 34.14 9.65 19.66
CA LEU A 82 34.50 11.00 19.22
C LEU A 82 35.55 11.67 20.11
N SER A 83 35.54 11.43 21.42
CA SER A 83 36.52 12.01 22.37
C SER A 83 37.96 11.54 22.17
N GLU A 84 38.16 10.44 21.45
CA GLU A 84 39.46 9.81 21.20
C GLU A 84 40.00 10.12 19.79
N MET A 85 39.23 10.83 18.96
CA MET A 85 39.55 11.13 17.57
C MET A 85 40.19 12.51 17.41
N LYS A 86 40.96 12.70 16.35
CA LYS A 86 41.40 14.03 15.92
C LYS A 86 40.32 14.72 15.10
N ASP A 87 40.38 16.04 14.99
CA ASP A 87 39.44 16.83 14.19
C ASP A 87 39.38 16.33 12.74
N GLU A 88 40.51 15.98 12.11
CA GLU A 88 40.52 15.47 10.74
C GLU A 88 39.87 14.09 10.61
N GLU A 89 39.95 13.26 11.65
CA GLU A 89 39.30 11.95 11.68
C GLU A 89 37.79 12.11 11.90
N ILE A 90 37.38 13.09 12.70
CA ILE A 90 35.96 13.45 12.86
C ILE A 90 35.40 13.99 11.55
N ASP A 91 36.15 14.80 10.80
CA ASP A 91 35.72 15.30 9.49
C ASP A 91 35.46 14.14 8.51
N GLN A 92 36.35 13.15 8.47
CA GLN A 92 36.16 11.94 7.66
C GLN A 92 34.93 11.11 8.10
N LEU A 93 34.68 11.06 9.41
CA LEU A 93 33.50 10.38 9.95
C LEU A 93 32.21 11.13 9.56
N ILE A 94 32.21 12.45 9.64
CA ILE A 94 31.10 13.30 9.19
C ILE A 94 30.83 13.09 7.70
N ASP A 95 31.85 13.06 6.86
CA ASP A 95 31.72 12.78 5.43
C ASP A 95 31.12 11.38 5.17
N THR A 96 31.56 10.39 5.94
CA THR A 96 31.01 9.03 5.89
C THR A 96 29.53 9.02 6.26
N MET A 97 29.15 9.70 7.35
CA MET A 97 27.75 9.80 7.77
C MET A 97 26.89 10.55 6.74
N ASN A 98 27.40 11.62 6.13
CA ASN A 98 26.70 12.35 5.07
C ASN A 98 26.48 11.49 3.81
N SER A 99 27.45 10.65 3.46
CA SER A 99 27.31 9.67 2.37
C SER A 99 26.25 8.61 2.69
N LEU A 100 26.21 8.11 3.92
CA LEU A 100 25.16 7.19 4.39
C LEU A 100 23.79 7.85 4.38
N LEU A 101 23.69 9.10 4.86
CA LEU A 101 22.46 9.89 4.85
C LEU A 101 21.90 10.01 3.44
N SER A 102 22.76 10.37 2.47
CA SER A 102 22.40 10.45 1.06
C SER A 102 21.89 9.11 0.52
N SER A 103 22.57 8.00 0.88
CA SER A 103 22.19 6.65 0.45
C SER A 103 20.83 6.21 1.01
N TYR A 104 20.51 6.58 2.25
CA TYR A 104 19.20 6.32 2.86
C TYR A 104 18.11 7.22 2.26
N GLN A 105 18.40 8.50 1.98
CA GLN A 105 17.45 9.40 1.31
C GLN A 105 17.12 8.94 -0.12
N GLU A 106 18.09 8.39 -0.85
CA GLU A 106 17.86 7.73 -2.13
C GLU A 106 16.96 6.50 -1.96
N ALA A 107 17.23 5.67 -0.95
CA ALA A 107 16.39 4.51 -0.66
C ALA A 107 14.94 4.91 -0.30
N LEU A 108 14.72 6.01 0.45
CA LEU A 108 13.37 6.55 0.70
C LEU A 108 12.64 6.89 -0.59
N LYS A 109 13.32 7.54 -1.54
CA LYS A 109 12.72 7.89 -2.84
C LYS A 109 12.37 6.64 -3.64
N GLU A 110 13.23 5.62 -3.61
CA GLU A 110 12.96 4.34 -4.28
C GLU A 110 11.80 3.60 -3.62
N ILE A 111 11.72 3.55 -2.30
CA ILE A 111 10.59 2.98 -1.55
C ILE A 111 9.29 3.69 -1.91
N ASP A 112 9.28 5.03 -1.96
CA ASP A 112 8.10 5.80 -2.36
C ASP A 112 7.69 5.50 -3.81
N GLN A 113 8.65 5.38 -4.72
CA GLN A 113 8.37 4.98 -6.11
C GLN A 113 7.83 3.55 -6.21
N ILE A 114 8.36 2.61 -5.42
CA ILE A 114 7.89 1.23 -5.38
C ILE A 114 6.49 1.19 -4.80
N LYS A 115 6.24 1.84 -3.67
CA LYS A 115 4.92 1.95 -3.06
C LYS A 115 3.89 2.53 -4.03
N ASN A 116 4.23 3.64 -4.68
CA ASN A 116 3.37 4.25 -5.70
C ASN A 116 3.14 3.31 -6.89
N LYS A 117 4.13 2.50 -7.29
CA LYS A 117 3.94 1.46 -8.31
C LYS A 117 3.06 0.32 -7.81
N GLU A 118 3.24 -0.18 -6.59
CA GLU A 118 2.40 -1.22 -6.00
C GLU A 118 0.94 -0.75 -5.87
N GLU A 119 0.73 0.50 -5.48
CA GLU A 119 -0.59 1.14 -5.38
C GLU A 119 -1.20 1.46 -6.76
N ALA A 120 -0.41 1.95 -7.72
CA ALA A 120 -0.89 2.30 -9.06
C ALA A 120 -1.01 1.11 -10.02
N ALA A 121 -0.29 0.01 -9.79
CA ALA A 121 -0.19 -1.09 -10.74
C ALA A 121 -1.45 -1.94 -10.83
N VAL A 122 -2.41 -1.87 -9.90
CA VAL A 122 -3.65 -2.65 -10.05
C VAL A 122 -4.87 -1.87 -9.62
N ILE A 123 -5.28 -0.93 -10.46
CA ILE A 123 -6.68 -0.51 -10.60
C ILE A 123 -6.98 -0.55 -12.10
N THR A 124 -7.40 -1.72 -12.59
CA THR A 124 -7.82 -1.86 -13.99
C THR A 124 -9.31 -1.58 -14.07
N PRO A 125 -9.75 -0.50 -14.74
CA PRO A 125 -11.16 -0.26 -14.98
C PRO A 125 -11.72 -1.32 -15.93
N ILE A 126 -12.85 -1.91 -15.59
CA ILE A 126 -13.58 -2.87 -16.42
C ILE A 126 -14.97 -2.29 -16.64
N SER A 127 -15.31 -2.07 -17.92
CA SER A 127 -16.64 -1.61 -18.29
C SER A 127 -17.60 -2.81 -18.37
N LEU A 128 -18.75 -2.67 -17.73
CA LEU A 128 -19.81 -3.67 -17.68
C LEU A 128 -21.07 -3.17 -18.37
N THR A 129 -21.78 -4.11 -19.00
CA THR A 129 -23.17 -3.94 -19.43
C THR A 129 -24.02 -4.99 -18.75
N LEU A 130 -25.09 -4.57 -18.07
CA LEU A 130 -26.07 -5.48 -17.48
C LEU A 130 -27.31 -5.54 -18.37
N ASN A 131 -27.80 -6.75 -18.65
CA ASN A 131 -29.05 -7.00 -19.36
C ASN A 131 -30.05 -7.69 -18.43
N ASN A 132 -31.20 -7.06 -18.20
CA ASN A 132 -32.25 -7.67 -17.39
C ASN A 132 -33.09 -8.64 -18.23
N GLN A 133 -32.87 -9.94 -18.05
CA GLN A 133 -33.74 -11.01 -18.59
C GLN A 133 -34.49 -11.77 -17.49
N SER A 134 -34.56 -11.23 -16.28
CA SER A 134 -35.03 -11.93 -15.08
C SER A 134 -36.54 -11.80 -14.87
N ASP A 135 -37.31 -11.71 -15.97
CA ASP A 135 -38.78 -11.56 -16.05
C ASP A 135 -39.48 -10.59 -15.08
N LYS A 136 -38.70 -9.78 -14.35
CA LYS A 136 -39.06 -8.84 -13.29
C LYS A 136 -38.31 -7.52 -13.49
N SER A 137 -38.94 -6.41 -13.16
CA SER A 137 -38.26 -5.11 -13.14
C SER A 137 -37.50 -4.92 -11.82
N LEU A 138 -36.39 -4.19 -11.83
CA LEU A 138 -35.69 -3.81 -10.60
C LEU A 138 -36.03 -2.37 -10.21
N THR A 139 -36.28 -2.16 -8.93
CA THR A 139 -36.63 -0.84 -8.35
C THR A 139 -35.42 -0.13 -7.77
N SER A 140 -34.39 -0.89 -7.35
CA SER A 140 -33.09 -0.36 -6.90
C SER A 140 -31.94 -1.21 -7.42
N LEU A 141 -30.75 -0.61 -7.60
CA LEU A 141 -29.54 -1.32 -8.01
C LEU A 141 -28.30 -0.67 -7.41
N TYR A 142 -27.44 -1.46 -6.81
CA TYR A 142 -26.18 -1.03 -6.21
C TYR A 142 -25.05 -1.90 -6.73
N LEU A 143 -23.92 -1.26 -7.03
CA LEU A 143 -22.69 -1.92 -7.44
C LEU A 143 -21.53 -1.39 -6.60
N TYR A 144 -20.93 -2.25 -5.78
CA TYR A 144 -19.87 -1.85 -4.85
C TYR A 144 -18.88 -2.99 -4.59
N GLU A 145 -17.66 -2.65 -4.21
CA GLU A 145 -16.64 -3.64 -3.82
C GLU A 145 -17.02 -4.32 -2.49
N LYS A 146 -16.81 -5.64 -2.37
CA LYS A 146 -17.13 -6.41 -1.17
C LYS A 146 -16.39 -5.85 0.05
N GLY A 147 -17.14 -5.43 1.06
CA GLY A 147 -16.62 -4.75 2.26
C GLY A 147 -16.87 -3.23 2.29
N ALA A 148 -17.28 -2.63 1.17
CA ALA A 148 -17.56 -1.19 1.04
C ALA A 148 -19.07 -0.85 1.01
N ALA A 149 -19.92 -1.64 1.70
CA ALA A 149 -21.37 -1.46 1.65
C ALA A 149 -21.85 -0.11 2.22
N SER A 150 -21.06 0.54 3.07
CA SER A 150 -21.39 1.85 3.68
C SER A 150 -21.34 3.02 2.70
N SER A 151 -20.79 2.83 1.49
CA SER A 151 -20.65 3.86 0.46
C SER A 151 -21.44 3.54 -0.82
N LYS A 152 -22.43 2.64 -0.74
CA LYS A 152 -23.25 2.29 -1.91
C LYS A 152 -24.17 3.45 -2.32
N VAL A 153 -24.30 3.65 -3.62
CA VAL A 153 -25.21 4.62 -4.26
C VAL A 153 -26.21 3.84 -5.10
N ASP A 154 -27.49 4.21 -5.05
CA ASP A 154 -28.51 3.60 -5.90
C ASP A 154 -28.37 4.12 -7.33
N LEU A 155 -27.99 3.23 -8.23
CA LEU A 155 -27.76 3.51 -9.64
C LEU A 155 -29.08 3.77 -10.40
N LEU A 156 -30.22 3.46 -9.80
CA LEU A 156 -31.55 3.69 -10.37
C LEU A 156 -32.27 4.88 -9.72
N GLU A 157 -31.64 5.59 -8.77
CA GLU A 157 -32.24 6.75 -8.12
C GLU A 157 -32.67 7.80 -9.15
N GLY A 158 -33.93 8.25 -9.06
CA GLY A 158 -34.50 9.23 -10.00
C GLY A 158 -34.80 8.68 -11.39
N THR A 159 -34.66 7.37 -11.62
CA THR A 159 -35.07 6.69 -12.86
C THR A 159 -36.43 6.01 -12.71
N SER A 160 -36.97 5.48 -13.80
CA SER A 160 -38.19 4.65 -13.78
C SER A 160 -37.96 3.20 -13.36
N GLY A 161 -36.76 2.87 -12.84
CA GLY A 161 -36.33 1.50 -12.58
C GLY A 161 -35.70 0.82 -13.81
N PHE A 162 -35.24 -0.42 -13.61
CA PHE A 162 -34.56 -1.22 -14.63
C PHE A 162 -35.49 -2.33 -15.15
N SER A 163 -36.10 -2.05 -16.29
CA SER A 163 -37.20 -2.85 -16.86
C SER A 163 -36.73 -4.16 -17.50
N LYS A 164 -37.68 -5.07 -17.69
CA LYS A 164 -37.49 -6.35 -18.40
C LYS A 164 -36.98 -6.11 -19.83
N GLY A 165 -35.91 -6.80 -20.21
CA GLY A 165 -35.22 -6.68 -21.50
C GLY A 165 -34.36 -5.43 -21.67
N GLN A 166 -34.22 -4.59 -20.63
CA GLN A 166 -33.43 -3.37 -20.71
C GLN A 166 -31.94 -3.66 -20.52
N PHE A 167 -31.11 -2.82 -21.14
CA PHE A 167 -29.66 -2.78 -20.95
C PHE A 167 -29.27 -1.57 -20.11
N LEU A 168 -28.36 -1.79 -19.16
CA LEU A 168 -27.68 -0.75 -18.40
C LEU A 168 -26.18 -0.79 -18.76
N THR A 169 -25.74 0.21 -19.50
CA THR A 169 -24.37 0.33 -20.02
C THR A 169 -23.58 1.38 -19.25
N GLY A 170 -22.24 1.33 -19.36
CA GLY A 170 -21.38 2.34 -18.76
C GLY A 170 -21.15 2.14 -17.26
N LEU A 171 -21.53 0.97 -16.74
CA LEU A 171 -21.14 0.54 -15.41
C LEU A 171 -19.63 0.31 -15.40
N MET A 172 -18.97 0.74 -14.35
CA MET A 172 -17.52 0.61 -14.20
C MET A 172 -17.23 -0.07 -12.88
N ILE A 173 -16.48 -1.16 -12.95
CA ILE A 173 -15.85 -1.78 -11.78
C ILE A 173 -14.34 -1.65 -11.92
N TYR A 174 -13.64 -1.90 -10.81
CA TYR A 174 -12.19 -1.81 -10.77
C TYR A 174 -11.61 -3.11 -10.24
N ARG A 175 -10.62 -3.65 -10.97
CA ARG A 175 -9.82 -4.78 -10.54
C ARG A 175 -8.59 -4.30 -9.81
N ASN A 176 -8.41 -4.80 -8.58
CA ASN A 176 -7.20 -4.65 -7.79
C ASN A 176 -6.40 -5.94 -7.66
N VAL A 177 -5.20 -5.89 -7.06
CA VAL A 177 -4.31 -7.05 -6.85
C VAL A 177 -5.00 -8.19 -6.11
N SER A 178 -5.93 -7.84 -5.21
CA SER A 178 -6.67 -8.79 -4.40
C SER A 178 -7.82 -9.45 -5.16
N SER A 179 -8.10 -8.99 -6.39
CA SER A 179 -9.29 -9.30 -7.16
C SER A 179 -10.55 -9.30 -6.32
N THR A 180 -10.65 -8.32 -5.41
CA THR A 180 -11.74 -8.26 -4.45
C THR A 180 -13.07 -8.34 -5.20
N PRO A 181 -13.96 -9.30 -4.87
CA PRO A 181 -15.23 -9.43 -5.55
C PRO A 181 -16.06 -8.15 -5.45
N TRP A 182 -16.82 -7.86 -6.49
CA TRP A 182 -17.85 -6.84 -6.44
C TRP A 182 -19.18 -7.47 -6.01
N ILE A 183 -20.09 -6.66 -5.52
CA ILE A 183 -21.43 -7.07 -5.13
C ILE A 183 -22.41 -6.29 -5.99
N LEU A 184 -23.26 -7.03 -6.69
CA LEU A 184 -24.47 -6.52 -7.32
C LEU A 184 -25.62 -6.76 -6.34
N GLU A 185 -26.20 -5.70 -5.80
CA GLU A 185 -27.34 -5.76 -4.88
C GLU A 185 -28.52 -5.02 -5.49
N PHE A 186 -29.71 -5.58 -5.40
CA PHE A 186 -30.90 -5.01 -6.02
C PHE A 186 -32.17 -5.46 -5.33
N THR A 187 -33.23 -4.67 -5.51
CA THR A 187 -34.59 -4.98 -5.09
C THR A 187 -35.48 -5.11 -6.31
N ASP A 188 -36.25 -6.19 -6.42
CA ASP A 188 -37.20 -6.38 -7.53
C ASP A 188 -38.54 -5.67 -7.31
N GLU A 189 -39.41 -5.70 -8.31
CA GLU A 189 -40.74 -5.09 -8.28
C GLU A 189 -41.68 -5.69 -7.21
N ASP A 190 -41.37 -6.89 -6.71
CA ASP A 190 -42.11 -7.53 -5.61
C ASP A 190 -41.53 -7.18 -4.22
N GLY A 191 -40.46 -6.38 -4.16
CA GLY A 191 -39.78 -6.02 -2.92
C GLY A 191 -38.78 -7.07 -2.43
N THR A 192 -38.35 -8.00 -3.29
CA THR A 192 -37.37 -9.02 -2.95
C THR A 192 -35.96 -8.46 -3.09
N ASP A 193 -35.21 -8.44 -1.99
CA ASP A 193 -33.79 -8.07 -1.99
C ASP A 193 -32.91 -9.26 -2.39
N SER A 194 -31.97 -9.03 -3.30
CA SER A 194 -31.04 -10.04 -3.78
C SER A 194 -29.63 -9.48 -3.90
N LYS A 195 -28.63 -10.36 -3.74
CA LYS A 195 -27.21 -10.04 -3.85
C LYS A 195 -26.50 -11.11 -4.65
N LEU A 196 -25.74 -10.69 -5.65
CA LEU A 196 -24.90 -11.55 -6.48
C LEU A 196 -23.45 -11.09 -6.35
N GLU A 197 -22.57 -12.05 -6.10
CA GLU A 197 -21.13 -11.80 -6.04
C GLU A 197 -20.52 -11.89 -7.43
N LEU A 198 -19.75 -10.86 -7.75
CA LEU A 198 -19.08 -10.62 -9.02
C LEU A 198 -17.60 -10.89 -8.83
N SER A 199 -17.14 -12.12 -9.16
CA SER A 199 -15.72 -12.46 -9.05
C SER A 199 -14.91 -11.73 -10.13
N VAL A 200 -14.01 -10.84 -9.72
CA VAL A 200 -13.26 -9.98 -10.66
C VAL A 200 -12.27 -10.76 -11.52
N ASP A 201 -11.83 -11.94 -11.06
CA ASP A 201 -10.97 -12.83 -11.84
C ASP A 201 -11.68 -13.51 -13.01
N ALA A 202 -13.02 -13.52 -13.01
CA ALA A 202 -13.80 -14.06 -14.10
C ALA A 202 -13.84 -13.13 -15.33
N TYR A 203 -13.32 -11.89 -15.19
CA TYR A 203 -13.56 -10.83 -16.16
C TYR A 203 -12.43 -10.62 -17.16
N ALA A 204 -12.78 -10.54 -18.45
CA ALA A 204 -11.89 -10.07 -19.51
C ALA A 204 -11.67 -8.55 -19.40
N LEU A 205 -10.48 -8.09 -19.77
CA LEU A 205 -10.09 -6.66 -19.77
C LEU A 205 -10.92 -5.78 -20.73
N SER A 206 -11.91 -6.35 -21.45
CA SER A 206 -12.70 -5.65 -22.45
C SER A 206 -14.20 -6.01 -22.35
N GLY A 207 -14.99 -5.00 -21.98
CA GLY A 207 -16.42 -4.86 -22.30
C GLY A 207 -17.30 -6.08 -22.08
N GLU A 208 -17.47 -6.48 -20.82
CA GLU A 208 -18.29 -7.64 -20.51
C GLU A 208 -19.77 -7.32 -20.45
N SER A 209 -20.57 -8.19 -21.04
CA SER A 209 -22.02 -8.14 -20.93
C SER A 209 -22.49 -9.27 -20.02
N PHE A 210 -23.24 -8.92 -18.99
CA PHE A 210 -23.88 -9.85 -18.08
C PHE A 210 -25.38 -9.91 -18.33
N ILE A 211 -25.92 -11.12 -18.28
CA ILE A 211 -27.35 -11.39 -18.32
C ILE A 211 -27.78 -11.71 -16.89
N LEU A 212 -28.70 -10.90 -16.36
CA LEU A 212 -29.41 -11.19 -15.12
C LEU A 212 -30.65 -12.00 -15.47
N SER A 213 -30.79 -13.19 -14.90
CA SER A 213 -31.94 -14.08 -15.09
C SER A 213 -32.53 -14.48 -13.74
N TYR A 214 -33.79 -14.90 -13.72
CA TYR A 214 -34.46 -15.43 -12.54
C TYR A 214 -34.77 -16.90 -12.78
N ASP A 215 -34.25 -17.76 -11.91
CA ASP A 215 -34.59 -19.17 -11.87
C ASP A 215 -35.81 -19.35 -10.96
N ALA A 216 -36.96 -19.63 -11.56
CA ALA A 216 -38.20 -19.83 -10.84
C ALA A 216 -38.25 -21.12 -10.04
N GLU A 217 -37.50 -22.17 -10.44
CA GLU A 217 -37.44 -23.44 -9.71
C GLU A 217 -36.59 -23.29 -8.46
N ALA A 218 -35.44 -22.63 -8.59
CA ALA A 218 -34.55 -22.34 -7.46
C ALA A 218 -34.98 -21.11 -6.64
N GLN A 219 -35.95 -20.33 -7.14
CA GLN A 219 -36.39 -19.04 -6.59
C GLN A 219 -35.23 -18.08 -6.35
N SER A 220 -34.33 -17.97 -7.32
CA SER A 220 -33.08 -17.23 -7.17
C SER A 220 -32.65 -16.54 -8.45
N TYR A 221 -31.94 -15.42 -8.32
CA TYR A 221 -31.32 -14.75 -9.46
C TYR A 221 -29.99 -15.39 -9.84
N LEU A 222 -29.69 -15.40 -11.13
CA LEU A 222 -28.45 -15.86 -11.70
C LEU A 222 -27.85 -14.77 -12.58
N LEU A 223 -26.53 -14.66 -12.55
CA LEU A 223 -25.77 -13.78 -13.44
C LEU A 223 -24.82 -14.60 -14.30
N THR A 224 -24.93 -14.46 -15.61
CA THR A 224 -24.09 -15.18 -16.57
C THR A 224 -23.41 -14.19 -17.51
N ALA A 225 -22.13 -14.43 -17.81
CA ALA A 225 -21.44 -13.70 -18.88
C ALA A 225 -22.03 -14.10 -20.24
N SER A 226 -22.18 -13.11 -21.13
CA SER A 226 -22.64 -13.27 -22.51
C SER A 226 -21.49 -13.34 -23.51
#